data_AF-A0A847CU00-F1
#
_entry.id   AF-A0A847CU00-F1
#
_cell.length_a   1.000
_cell.length_b   1.000
_cell.length_c   1.000
_cell.angle_alpha   90.00
_cell.angle_beta   90.00
_cell.angle_gamma   90.00
#
_symmetry.space_group_name_H-M   'P 1'
#
loop_
_entity.id
_entity.type
_entity.pdbx_description
1 polymer ?
#
loop_
_entity_poly.entity_id
_entity_poly.type
_entity_poly.pdbx_seq_one_letter_code
_entity_poly.pdbx_strand_id
1 'polypeptide(L)'
;FGINTKQEKLNFDELKICKVCGSYGRYEVYLEYTALSLFFIPVFKWGKKYFVKASCCGSIFQISDELGRDLEWGRVSSIRDEDLISVNTNYYHHRSCTNCGHKLEEDHVYCPKCGTKN
;
A
#
# COMPACT_ATOMS: atom_id res chain seq x y z
N PHE A 1 3.54 -12.79 -25.63
CA PHE A 1 4.17 -11.90 -24.64
C PHE A 1 3.06 -11.18 -23.89
N GLY A 2 3.22 -10.90 -22.59
CA GLY A 2 2.23 -10.16 -21.80
C GLY A 2 2.89 -9.04 -21.02
N ILE A 3 2.24 -7.87 -20.97
CA ILE A 3 2.65 -6.73 -20.15
C ILE A 3 1.64 -6.62 -19.02
N ASN A 4 2.09 -6.84 -17.79
CA ASN A 4 1.22 -6.78 -16.61
C ASN A 4 1.87 -5.94 -15.51
N THR A 5 1.05 -5.18 -14.79
CA THR A 5 1.47 -4.54 -13.54
C THR A 5 1.46 -5.59 -12.43
N LYS A 6 2.56 -5.69 -11.69
CA LYS A 6 2.70 -6.56 -10.52
C LYS A 6 2.98 -5.72 -9.29
N GLN A 7 2.52 -6.21 -8.15
CA GLN A 7 2.80 -5.64 -6.84
C GLN A 7 3.42 -6.71 -5.94
N GLU A 8 4.52 -6.38 -5.26
CA GLU A 8 5.25 -7.25 -4.33
C GLU A 8 5.39 -6.52 -2.98
N LYS A 9 5.08 -7.20 -1.87
CA LYS A 9 5.36 -6.68 -0.52
C LYS A 9 6.84 -6.87 -0.21
N LEU A 10 7.54 -5.81 0.18
CA LEU A 10 8.94 -5.89 0.60
C LEU A 10 9.03 -6.38 2.05
N ASN A 11 10.18 -6.95 2.40
CA ASN A 11 10.46 -7.38 3.77
C ASN A 11 10.87 -6.17 4.64
N PHE A 12 9.91 -5.29 4.88
CA PHE A 12 10.05 -4.11 5.72
C PHE A 12 8.77 -3.90 6.53
N ASP A 13 8.92 -3.81 7.83
CA ASP A 13 7.86 -3.40 8.74
C ASP A 13 8.42 -2.50 9.85
N GLU A 14 7.83 -1.31 9.97
CA GLU A 14 8.21 -0.35 11.01
C GLU A 14 6.96 0.02 11.81
N LEU A 15 7.04 -0.08 13.14
CA LEU A 15 5.98 0.39 14.03
C LEU A 15 6.19 1.88 14.32
N LYS A 16 5.23 2.72 13.93
CA LYS A 16 5.31 4.16 14.12
C LYS A 16 3.94 4.79 14.35
N ILE A 17 3.93 6.02 14.86
CA ILE A 17 2.72 6.85 14.92
C ILE A 17 2.42 7.34 13.51
N CYS A 18 1.20 7.10 13.03
CA CYS A 18 0.82 7.52 11.69
C CYS A 18 0.61 9.02 11.61
N LYS A 19 1.30 9.70 10.66
CA LYS A 19 1.15 11.15 10.45
C LYS A 19 -0.25 11.62 10.04
N VAL A 20 -1.11 10.70 9.59
CA VAL A 20 -2.48 11.01 9.12
C VAL A 20 -3.51 10.88 10.23
N CYS A 21 -3.54 9.76 10.96
CA CYS A 21 -4.57 9.50 11.98
C CYS A 21 -4.07 9.57 13.43
N GLY A 22 -2.75 9.75 13.65
CA GLY A 22 -2.15 9.84 14.99
C GLY A 22 -2.16 8.53 15.79
N SER A 23 -2.70 7.45 15.25
CA SER A 23 -2.70 6.13 15.91
C SER A 23 -1.40 5.38 15.61
N TYR A 24 -1.02 4.47 16.52
CA TYR A 24 0.06 3.52 16.28
C TYR A 24 -0.33 2.55 15.17
N GLY A 25 0.57 2.36 14.20
CA GLY A 25 0.37 1.42 13.10
C GLY A 25 1.69 0.93 12.55
N ARG A 26 1.63 -0.13 11.75
CA ARG A 26 2.78 -0.62 11.00
C ARG A 26 2.81 0.04 9.62
N TYR A 27 4.00 0.45 9.20
CA TYR A 27 4.26 0.90 7.85
C TYR A 27 4.83 -0.27 7.05
N GLU A 28 4.08 -0.68 6.04
CA GLU A 28 4.41 -1.81 5.16
C GLU A 28 4.77 -1.26 3.77
N VAL A 29 5.87 -1.74 3.20
CA VAL A 29 6.36 -1.24 1.90
C VAL A 29 5.97 -2.21 0.78
N TYR A 30 5.46 -1.64 -0.31
CA TYR A 30 5.05 -2.34 -1.51
C TYR A 30 5.80 -1.77 -2.72
N LEU A 31 6.26 -2.67 -3.59
CA LEU A 31 6.85 -2.36 -4.87
C LEU A 31 5.86 -2.69 -5.98
N GLU A 32 5.50 -1.70 -6.80
CA GLU A 32 4.77 -1.90 -8.04
C GLU A 32 5.72 -1.78 -9.24
N TYR A 33 5.61 -2.66 -10.22
CA TYR A 33 6.40 -2.57 -11.45
C TYR A 33 5.66 -3.20 -12.63
N THR A 34 6.05 -2.79 -13.83
CA THR A 34 5.60 -3.44 -15.07
C THR A 34 6.53 -4.60 -15.40
N ALA A 35 5.93 -5.76 -15.68
CA ALA A 35 6.66 -6.97 -16.06
C ALA A 35 6.31 -7.42 -17.48
N LEU A 36 7.31 -7.63 -18.32
CA LEU A 36 7.15 -8.38 -19.58
C LEU A 36 7.33 -9.87 -19.28
N SER A 37 6.32 -10.66 -19.58
CA SER A 37 6.40 -12.12 -19.53
C SER A 37 6.53 -12.71 -20.93
N LEU A 38 7.48 -13.63 -21.08
CA LEU A 38 7.64 -14.50 -22.24
C LEU A 38 7.45 -15.94 -21.77
N PHE A 39 6.49 -16.66 -22.35
CA PHE A 39 6.09 -18.00 -21.89
C PHE A 39 5.80 -18.07 -20.37
N PHE A 40 5.11 -17.06 -19.83
CA PHE A 40 4.78 -16.92 -18.41
C PHE A 40 5.97 -16.67 -17.45
N ILE A 41 7.22 -16.65 -17.93
CA ILE A 41 8.39 -16.27 -17.15
C ILE A 41 8.61 -14.75 -17.24
N PRO A 42 8.64 -13.99 -16.12
CA PRO A 42 8.93 -12.56 -16.16
C PRO A 42 10.40 -12.33 -16.51
N VAL A 43 10.68 -11.79 -17.69
CA VAL A 43 12.03 -11.58 -18.22
C VAL A 43 12.53 -10.15 -18.03
N PHE A 44 11.63 -9.17 -18.01
CA PHE A 44 12.00 -7.77 -17.79
C PHE A 44 11.05 -7.11 -16.78
N LYS A 45 11.62 -6.34 -15.85
CA LYS A 45 10.90 -5.51 -14.86
C LYS A 45 11.31 -4.04 -15.08
N TRP A 46 10.37 -3.11 -15.24
CA TRP A 46 10.65 -1.66 -15.34
C TRP A 46 9.54 -0.82 -14.70
N GLY A 47 9.77 0.49 -14.60
CA GLY A 47 8.80 1.43 -14.03
C GLY A 47 8.49 1.15 -12.57
N LYS A 48 9.51 0.76 -11.79
CA LYS A 48 9.39 0.50 -10.35
C LYS A 48 8.83 1.75 -9.66
N LYS A 49 7.84 1.55 -8.79
CA LYS A 49 7.27 2.56 -7.89
C LYS A 49 7.11 1.96 -6.51
N TYR A 50 7.47 2.73 -5.50
CA TYR A 50 7.45 2.27 -4.12
C TYR A 50 6.37 2.98 -3.32
N PHE A 51 5.62 2.22 -2.56
CA PHE A 51 4.49 2.69 -1.77
C PHE A 51 4.61 2.21 -0.33
N VAL A 52 4.19 3.06 0.61
CA VAL A 52 4.06 2.73 2.02
C VAL A 52 2.58 2.68 2.35
N LYS A 53 2.13 1.60 2.97
CA LYS A 53 0.77 1.45 3.49
C LYS A 53 0.80 1.46 5.01
N ALA A 54 0.01 2.35 5.62
CA ALA A 54 -0.20 2.38 7.05
C ALA A 54 -1.30 1.38 7.46
N SER A 55 -1.00 0.45 8.36
CA SER A 55 -1.96 -0.57 8.80
C SER A 55 -3.15 -0.02 9.59
N CYS A 56 -3.01 1.13 10.25
CA CYS A 56 -4.01 1.70 11.15
C CYS A 56 -5.21 2.33 10.42
N CYS A 57 -4.97 3.13 9.37
CA CYS A 57 -6.03 3.85 8.62
C CYS A 57 -6.04 3.50 7.12
N GLY A 58 -5.13 2.62 6.70
CA GLY A 58 -4.99 2.21 5.30
C GLY A 58 -4.36 3.28 4.41
N SER A 59 -3.85 4.39 4.97
CA SER A 59 -3.25 5.45 4.17
C SER A 59 -2.08 4.94 3.33
N ILE A 60 -2.04 5.35 2.07
CA ILE A 60 -1.05 4.99 1.06
C ILE A 60 -0.22 6.24 0.75
N PHE A 61 1.09 6.09 0.85
CA PHE A 61 2.08 7.10 0.50
C PHE A 61 2.98 6.56 -0.60
N GLN A 62 3.45 7.42 -1.49
CA GLN A 62 4.53 7.13 -2.42
C GLN A 62 5.85 7.63 -1.81
N ILE A 63 6.93 6.90 -2.05
CA ILE A 63 8.29 7.30 -1.68
C ILE A 63 9.18 7.42 -2.92
N SER A 64 10.35 8.03 -2.76
CA SER A 64 11.34 8.15 -3.83
C SER A 64 11.92 6.79 -4.23
N ASP A 65 12.36 6.68 -5.48
CA ASP A 65 13.01 5.46 -5.99
C ASP A 65 14.29 5.12 -5.23
N GLU A 66 15.02 6.14 -4.76
CA GLU A 66 16.26 5.98 -3.99
C GLU A 66 15.97 5.32 -2.63
N LEU A 67 15.04 5.89 -1.85
CA LEU A 67 14.63 5.32 -0.58
C LEU A 67 14.02 3.93 -0.75
N GLY A 68 13.18 3.75 -1.77
CA GLY A 68 12.58 2.45 -2.10
C GLY A 68 13.62 1.36 -2.39
N ARG A 69 14.69 1.68 -3.13
CA ARG A 69 15.79 0.74 -3.40
C ARG A 69 16.60 0.42 -2.15
N ASP A 70 16.86 1.41 -1.31
CA ASP A 70 17.59 1.19 -0.06
C ASP A 70 16.79 0.31 0.91
N LEU A 71 15.46 0.43 0.94
CA LEU A 71 14.57 -0.48 1.66
C LEU A 71 14.57 -1.89 1.04
N GLU A 72 14.52 -2.01 -0.29
CA GLU A 72 14.60 -3.30 -1.01
C GLU A 72 15.92 -4.04 -0.71
N TRP A 73 17.02 -3.31 -0.53
CA TRP A 73 18.32 -3.86 -0.18
C TRP A 73 18.60 -3.98 1.33
N GLY A 74 17.66 -3.57 2.18
CA GLY A 74 17.82 -3.61 3.64
C GLY A 74 18.90 -2.67 4.18
N ARG A 75 19.22 -1.59 3.46
CA ARG A 75 20.20 -0.56 3.88
C ARG A 75 19.61 0.46 4.83
N VAL A 76 18.28 0.62 4.80
CA VAL A 76 17.53 1.55 5.64
C VAL A 76 16.44 0.76 6.37
N SER A 77 16.27 1.04 7.66
CA SER A 77 15.32 0.37 8.54
C SER A 77 14.23 1.30 9.10
N SER A 78 14.22 2.58 8.71
CA SER A 78 13.23 3.55 9.18
C SER A 78 12.88 4.55 8.08
N ILE A 79 11.60 4.94 8.00
CA ILE A 79 11.07 5.91 7.05
C ILE A 79 10.71 7.19 7.79
N ARG A 80 11.18 8.33 7.27
CA ARG A 80 10.85 9.64 7.83
C ARG A 80 9.56 10.19 7.21
N ASP A 81 8.87 11.03 7.95
CA ASP A 81 7.54 11.50 7.56
C ASP A 81 7.59 12.47 6.37
N GLU A 82 8.73 13.15 6.19
CA GLU A 82 9.01 14.07 5.07
C GLU A 82 9.18 13.33 3.74
N ASP A 83 9.63 12.07 3.79
CA ASP A 83 9.84 11.25 2.59
C ASP A 83 8.52 10.66 2.04
N LEU A 84 7.42 10.80 2.79
CA LEU A 84 6.11 10.23 2.47
C LEU A 84 5.24 11.21 1.69
N ILE A 85 5.02 10.94 0.41
CA ILE A 85 4.13 11.71 -0.46
C ILE A 85 2.73 11.08 -0.41
N SER A 86 1.74 11.77 0.16
CA SER A 86 0.38 11.24 0.29
C SER A 86 -0.27 10.98 -1.07
N VAL A 87 -0.70 9.73 -1.31
CA VAL A 87 -1.45 9.33 -2.51
C VAL A 87 -2.93 9.14 -2.16
N ASN A 88 -3.20 8.43 -1.08
CA ASN A 88 -4.56 8.22 -0.58
C ASN A 88 -4.54 8.17 0.94
N THR A 89 -5.16 9.13 1.60
CA THR A 89 -5.22 9.22 3.06
C THR A 89 -6.53 8.67 3.59
N ASN A 90 -6.50 7.99 4.75
CA ASN A 90 -7.70 7.47 5.42
C ASN A 90 -8.51 6.51 4.55
N TYR A 91 -7.83 5.66 3.77
CA TYR A 91 -8.43 4.70 2.84
C TYR A 91 -9.55 3.87 3.47
N TYR A 92 -9.40 3.45 4.73
CA TYR A 92 -10.43 2.69 5.43
C TYR A 92 -11.65 3.57 5.77
N HIS A 93 -11.47 4.81 6.26
CA HIS A 93 -12.60 5.70 6.57
C HIS A 93 -13.38 6.19 5.34
N HIS A 94 -12.80 6.10 4.13
CA HIS A 94 -13.48 6.46 2.89
C HIS A 94 -14.33 5.33 2.29
N ARG A 95 -14.21 4.08 2.77
CA ARG A 95 -15.10 3.01 2.28
C ARG A 95 -16.47 3.17 2.89
N SER A 96 -17.49 3.28 2.05
CA SER A 96 -18.89 3.26 2.44
C SER A 96 -19.61 2.17 1.65
N CYS A 97 -20.56 1.50 2.28
CA CYS A 97 -21.35 0.46 1.62
C CYS A 97 -22.11 1.07 0.43
N THR A 98 -21.97 0.49 -0.75
CA THR A 98 -22.62 0.95 -1.98
C THR A 98 -24.14 0.88 -1.94
N ASN A 99 -24.70 0.00 -1.10
CA ASN A 99 -26.15 -0.17 -0.96
C ASN A 99 -26.75 0.74 0.12
N CYS A 100 -26.15 0.82 1.32
CA CYS A 100 -26.75 1.52 2.45
C CYS A 100 -26.00 2.77 2.95
N GLY A 101 -24.84 3.09 2.35
CA GLY A 101 -24.03 4.26 2.70
C GLY A 101 -23.33 4.18 4.07
N HIS A 102 -23.37 3.03 4.74
CA HIS A 102 -22.70 2.86 6.04
C HIS A 102 -21.18 2.89 5.87
N LYS A 103 -20.47 3.70 6.67
CA LYS A 103 -19.01 3.75 6.69
C LYS A 103 -18.46 2.40 7.16
N LEU A 104 -17.49 1.86 6.44
CA LEU A 104 -16.87 0.59 6.70
C LEU A 104 -15.50 0.87 7.30
N GLU A 105 -15.35 0.67 8.59
CA GLU A 105 -14.08 0.93 9.28
C GLU A 105 -13.10 -0.25 9.18
N GLU A 106 -13.58 -1.43 8.76
CA GLU A 106 -12.82 -2.68 8.68
C GLU A 106 -12.91 -3.30 7.27
N ASP A 107 -11.94 -4.15 6.92
CA ASP A 107 -11.90 -4.95 5.68
C ASP A 107 -12.94 -6.09 5.68
N HIS A 108 -14.16 -5.81 6.13
CA HIS A 108 -15.26 -6.75 6.09
C HIS A 108 -15.78 -6.93 4.66
N VAL A 109 -15.74 -8.18 4.19
CA VAL A 109 -16.29 -8.60 2.89
C VAL A 109 -17.80 -8.28 2.80
N TYR A 110 -18.50 -8.25 3.93
CA TYR A 110 -19.93 -7.96 4.01
C TYR A 110 -20.19 -6.78 4.93
N CYS A 111 -21.12 -5.90 4.54
CA CYS A 111 -21.55 -4.78 5.36
C CYS A 111 -22.26 -5.28 6.63
N PRO A 112 -21.83 -4.88 7.85
CA PRO A 112 -22.45 -5.32 9.10
C PRO A 112 -23.90 -4.81 9.27
N LYS A 113 -24.28 -3.73 8.57
CA LYS A 113 -25.61 -3.12 8.67
C LYS A 113 -26.65 -3.77 7.74
N CYS A 114 -26.24 -4.19 6.54
CA CYS A 114 -27.19 -4.62 5.50
C CYS A 114 -26.80 -5.92 4.79
N GLY A 115 -25.69 -6.56 5.18
CA GLY A 115 -25.22 -7.83 4.60
C GLY A 115 -24.74 -7.74 3.15
N THR A 116 -24.73 -6.55 2.54
CA THR A 116 -24.28 -6.38 1.15
C THR A 116 -22.79 -6.63 1.05
N LYS A 117 -22.38 -7.42 0.06
CA LYS A 117 -20.97 -7.68 -0.25
C LYS A 117 -20.36 -6.41 -0.87
N ASN A 118 -19.25 -5.92 -0.29
CA ASN A 118 -18.51 -4.77 -0.81
C ASN A 118 -17.38 -5.16 -1.74
#